data_AF-A0A925ZAC9-F1
#
_entry.id   AF-A0A925ZAC9-F1
#
_cell.length_a   1.000
_cell.length_b   1.000
_cell.length_c   1.000
_cell.angle_alpha   90.00
_cell.angle_beta   90.00
_cell.angle_gamma   90.00
#
_symmetry.space_group_name_H-M   'P 1'
#
loop_
_entity.id
_entity.type
_entity.pdbx_description
1 polymer ?
#
loop_
_entity_poly.entity_id
_entity_poly.type
_entity_poly.pdbx_seq_one_letter_code
_entity_poly.pdbx_strand_id
1 'polypeptide(L)' 'MSRIKATFDALQARGLKALIPYVTAGDPFVDATVDIMLAMAKAGADVIELGVPFS' A
#
# COMPACT_ATOMS: atom_id res chain seq x y z
N MET A 1 -17.37 -7.46 -2.81
CA MET A 1 -17.02 -6.39 -1.84
C MET A 1 -15.63 -5.85 -2.19
N SER A 2 -15.44 -4.53 -2.18
CA SER A 2 -14.14 -3.91 -2.46
C SER A 2 -13.25 -3.93 -1.20
N ARG A 3 -11.98 -4.34 -1.35
CA ARG A 3 -10.99 -4.31 -0.26
C ARG A 3 -10.77 -2.89 0.26
N ILE A 4 -10.73 -1.90 -0.65
CA ILE A 4 -10.57 -0.49 -0.30
C ILE A 4 -11.69 -0.04 0.63
N LYS A 5 -12.95 -0.32 0.27
CA LYS A 5 -14.09 0.05 1.12
C LYS A 5 -13.99 -0.59 2.51
N ALA A 6 -13.68 -1.89 2.58
CA ALA A 6 -13.55 -2.60 3.84
C ALA A 6 -12.45 -2.01 4.75
N THR A 7 -11.30 -1.62 4.18
CA THR A 7 -10.22 -0.96 4.92
C THR A 7 -10.66 0.38 5.51
N PHE A 8 -11.30 1.24 4.70
CA PHE A 8 -11.76 2.55 5.18
C PHE A 8 -12.89 2.44 6.22
N ASP A 9 -13.83 1.50 6.05
CA ASP A 9 -14.88 1.23 7.03
C ASP A 9 -14.25 0.82 8.39
N ALA A 10 -13.23 -0.04 8.37
CA ALA A 10 -12.53 -0.48 9.57
C ALA A 10 -11.73 0.64 10.25
N LEU A 11 -11.07 1.51 9.46
CA LEU A 11 -10.36 2.70 9.97
C LEU A 11 -11.33 3.69 10.60
N GLN A 12 -12.46 3.95 9.94
CA GLN A 12 -13.50 4.85 10.46
C GLN A 12 -14.06 4.34 11.79
N ALA A 13 -14.36 3.04 11.90
CA ALA A 13 -14.83 2.42 13.14
C ALA A 13 -13.82 2.56 14.30
N ARG A 14 -12.53 2.68 14.00
CA ARG A 14 -11.44 2.86 14.98
C ARG A 14 -11.06 4.33 15.21
N GLY A 15 -11.66 5.27 14.48
CA GLY A 15 -11.29 6.70 14.55
C GLY A 15 -9.89 6.99 14.02
N LEU A 16 -9.33 6.13 13.17
CA LEU A 16 -7.97 6.27 12.62
C LEU A 16 -7.98 6.91 11.24
N LYS A 17 -6.84 7.48 10.85
CA LYS A 17 -6.56 7.96 9.49
C LYS A 17 -5.80 6.89 8.71
N ALA A 18 -5.96 6.86 7.40
CA ALA A 18 -5.26 5.92 6.53
C ALA A 18 -3.81 6.37 6.28
N LEU A 19 -2.88 5.43 6.30
CA LEU A 19 -1.53 5.58 5.77
C LEU A 19 -1.43 4.86 4.42
N ILE A 20 -1.15 5.63 3.36
CA ILE A 20 -1.14 5.14 1.97
C ILE A 20 0.21 5.48 1.32
N PRO A 21 1.25 4.65 1.48
CA PRO A 21 2.51 4.83 0.78
C PRO A 21 2.40 4.46 -0.71
N TYR A 22 3.25 5.11 -1.50
CA TYR A 22 3.44 4.86 -2.92
C TYR A 22 4.83 4.25 -3.17
N VAL A 23 4.92 3.31 -4.11
CA VAL A 23 6.18 2.80 -4.66
C VAL A 23 6.04 2.55 -6.16
N THR A 24 7.10 2.82 -6.92
CA THR A 24 7.15 2.47 -8.35
C THR A 24 7.57 1.01 -8.52
N ALA A 25 6.83 0.25 -9.33
CA ALA A 25 7.19 -1.12 -9.64
C ALA A 25 8.56 -1.19 -10.34
N GLY A 26 9.44 -2.04 -9.81
CA GLY A 26 10.79 -2.26 -10.35
C GLY A 26 11.88 -1.34 -9.80
N ASP A 27 11.56 -0.42 -8.89
CA ASP A 27 12.52 0.43 -8.18
C ASP A 27 12.82 -0.14 -6.78
N PRO A 28 14.10 -0.27 -6.34
CA PRO A 28 15.34 0.02 -7.07
C PRO A 28 15.75 -1.05 -8.09
N PHE A 29 15.16 -2.25 -8.02
CA PHE A 29 15.33 -3.32 -9.01
C PHE A 29 14.10 -4.23 -8.99
N VAL A 30 13.87 -5.00 -10.06
CA VAL A 30 12.63 -5.78 -10.29
C VAL A 30 12.19 -6.60 -9.08
N ASP A 31 13.11 -7.38 -8.51
CA ASP A 31 12.80 -8.31 -7.42
C ASP A 31 12.53 -7.61 -6.08
N ALA A 32 12.91 -6.34 -5.92
CA ALA A 32 12.71 -5.59 -4.66
C ALA A 32 11.23 -5.26 -4.41
N THR A 33 10.41 -5.17 -5.46
CA THR A 33 9.04 -4.63 -5.37
C THR A 33 8.19 -5.37 -4.34
N VAL A 34 8.22 -6.71 -4.37
CA VAL A 34 7.41 -7.54 -3.47
C VAL A 34 7.86 -7.38 -2.02
N ASP A 35 9.17 -7.41 -1.76
CA ASP A 35 9.72 -7.26 -0.41
C ASP A 35 9.42 -5.88 0.18
N ILE A 36 9.50 -4.82 -0.64
CA ILE A 36 9.14 -3.46 -0.23
C ILE A 36 7.65 -3.38 0.13
N MET A 37 6.75 -3.90 -0.71
CA MET A 37 5.31 -3.89 -0.42
C MET A 37 4.97 -4.68 0.85
N LEU A 38 5.60 -5.82 1.06
CA LEU A 38 5.42 -6.61 2.28
C LEU A 38 5.96 -5.87 3.52
N ALA A 39 7.08 -5.16 3.40
CA ALA A 39 7.61 -4.33 4.47
C ALA A 39 6.67 -3.16 4.80
N MET A 40 6.11 -2.49 3.79
CA MET A 40 5.11 -1.42 3.96
C MET A 40 3.87 -1.94 4.71
N ALA A 41 3.34 -3.09 4.32
CA ALA A 41 2.19 -3.71 4.99
C ALA A 41 2.52 -4.02 6.46
N LYS A 42 3.69 -4.61 6.74
CA LYS A 42 4.15 -4.88 8.12
C LYS A 42 4.36 -3.60 8.94
N ALA A 43 4.77 -2.51 8.31
CA ALA A 43 4.97 -1.21 8.94
C ALA A 43 3.67 -0.44 9.20
N GLY A 44 2.51 -0.95 8.74
CA GLY A 44 1.19 -0.37 9.02
C GLY A 44 0.58 0.41 7.85
N ALA A 45 1.01 0.16 6.61
CA ALA A 45 0.29 0.66 5.43
C ALA A 45 -1.11 0.05 5.36
N ASP A 46 -2.13 0.89 5.21
CA ASP A 46 -3.53 0.46 5.07
C ASP A 46 -3.87 0.09 3.61
N VAL A 47 -3.28 0.83 2.67
CA VAL A 47 -3.35 0.62 1.23
C VAL A 47 -1.96 0.92 0.66
N ILE A 48 -1.53 0.21 -0.37
CA ILE A 48 -0.28 0.48 -1.06
C ILE A 48 -0.59 0.89 -2.49
N GLU A 49 -0.10 2.04 -2.91
CA GLU A 49 -0.14 2.46 -4.31
C GLU A 49 1.10 1.93 -5.04
N LEU A 50 0.87 1.12 -6.07
CA LEU A 50 1.92 0.58 -6.92
C LEU A 50 1.89 1.28 -8.27
N GLY A 51 2.91 2.10 -8.53
CA GLY A 51 3.07 2.82 -9.78
C GLY A 51 3.56 1.93 -10.92
N VAL A 52 2.98 2.11 -12.11
CA VAL A 52 3.48 1.52 -13.35
C VAL A 52 4.50 2.51 -13.95
N PRO A 53 5.76 2.12 -14.19
CA PRO A 53 6.77 3.02 -14.75
C PRO A 53 6.40 3.45 -16.18
N PHE A 54 6.70 4.70 -16.53
CA PHE A 54 6.52 5.27 -17.87
C PHE A 54 7.72 6.19 -18.21
N SER A 55 7.97 6.44 -19.51
CA SER A 55 9.03 7.32 -20.04
C SER A 55 8.46 8.57 -20.70
#